data_AF-A0A161X998-F1
#
_entry.id   AF-A0A161X998-F1
#
_cell.length_a   1.000
_cell.length_b   1.000
_cell.length_c   1.000
_cell.angle_alpha   90.00
_cell.angle_beta   90.00
_cell.angle_gamma   90.00
#
_symmetry.space_group_name_H-M   'P 1'
#
loop_
_entity.id
_entity.type
_entity.pdbx_description
1 polymer ?
#
loop_
_entity_poly.entity_id
_entity_poly.type
_entity_poly.pdbx_seq_one_letter_code
_entity_poly.pdbx_strand_id
1 'polypeptide(L)'
;MFREKINEFIKVISETEDSKCLDMMEELIESASDYMRRVNVLEIGVMVGKYSKEGDEYREYIQKLDKQRSSAHNSLILNVKVINRLCRNHDLPLIYEGNEDDRVEVSEFAQKVVDELFSTRRL
;
A
#
# COMPACT_ATOMS: atom_id res chain seq x y z
N MET A 1 -4.86 -12.73 10.90
CA MET A 1 -4.40 -12.56 9.50
C MET A 1 -5.00 -11.27 8.93
N PHE A 2 -4.38 -10.62 7.93
CA PHE A 2 -4.95 -9.40 7.32
C PHE A 2 -6.33 -9.65 6.71
N ARG A 3 -6.54 -10.75 6.00
CA ARG A 3 -7.84 -11.11 5.41
C ARG A 3 -8.95 -11.21 6.46
N GLU A 4 -8.65 -11.76 7.63
CA GLU A 4 -9.62 -11.85 8.73
C GLU A 4 -9.99 -10.46 9.25
N LYS A 5 -8.98 -9.62 9.53
CA LYS A 5 -9.18 -8.23 9.96
C LYS A 5 -9.97 -7.42 8.92
N ILE A 6 -9.66 -7.59 7.64
CA ILE A 6 -10.36 -6.94 6.53
C ILE A 6 -11.83 -7.41 6.46
N ASN A 7 -12.09 -8.71 6.58
CA ASN A 7 -13.46 -9.24 6.58
C ASN A 7 -14.27 -8.72 7.77
N GLU A 8 -13.66 -8.66 8.96
CA GLU A 8 -14.28 -8.10 10.16
C GLU A 8 -14.60 -6.62 9.99
N PHE A 9 -13.64 -5.84 9.47
CA PHE A 9 -13.83 -4.44 9.11
C PHE A 9 -15.01 -4.25 8.15
N ILE A 10 -15.02 -4.98 7.03
CA ILE A 10 -16.09 -4.86 6.01
C ILE A 10 -17.44 -5.18 6.65
N LYS A 11 -17.53 -6.26 7.43
CA LYS A 11 -18.76 -6.67 8.10
C LYS A 11 -19.28 -5.56 9.01
N VAL A 12 -18.45 -5.08 9.93
CA VAL A 12 -18.88 -4.06 10.92
C VAL A 12 -19.23 -2.74 10.24
N ILE A 13 -18.35 -2.22 9.38
CA ILE A 13 -18.55 -0.91 8.74
C ILE A 13 -19.80 -0.92 7.83
N SER A 14 -20.11 -2.04 7.18
CA SER A 14 -21.31 -2.17 6.33
C SER A 14 -22.63 -1.98 7.09
N GLU A 15 -22.64 -2.17 8.40
CA GLU A 15 -23.82 -2.05 9.27
C GLU A 15 -23.89 -0.67 9.97
N THR A 16 -22.98 0.26 9.64
CA THR A 16 -22.88 1.58 10.26
C THR A 16 -23.18 2.72 9.28
N GLU A 17 -23.29 3.95 9.81
CA GLU A 17 -23.41 5.16 8.99
C GLU A 17 -22.16 5.43 8.11
N ASP A 18 -21.04 4.78 8.42
CA ASP A 18 -19.78 4.85 7.66
C ASP A 18 -19.69 3.79 6.54
N SER A 19 -20.77 3.07 6.22
CA SER A 19 -20.79 2.09 5.12
C SER A 19 -20.35 2.65 3.77
N LYS A 20 -20.50 3.97 3.56
CA LYS A 20 -19.96 4.70 2.40
C LYS A 20 -18.43 4.76 2.32
N CYS A 21 -17.73 4.46 3.41
CA CYS A 21 -16.27 4.43 3.52
C CYS A 21 -15.68 3.02 3.31
N LEU A 22 -16.47 2.05 2.86
CA LEU A 22 -15.97 0.70 2.55
C LEU A 22 -14.96 0.72 1.39
N ASP A 23 -15.11 1.64 0.46
CA ASP A 23 -14.18 1.90 -0.65
C ASP A 23 -12.77 2.23 -0.16
N MET A 24 -12.63 2.87 1.00
CA MET A 24 -11.32 3.18 1.58
C MET A 24 -10.48 1.94 1.86
N MET A 25 -11.12 0.78 2.11
CA MET A 25 -10.40 -0.48 2.26
C MET A 25 -9.83 -0.95 0.93
N GLU A 26 -10.60 -0.81 -0.15
CA GLU A 26 -10.11 -1.09 -1.51
C GLU A 26 -8.96 -0.15 -1.85
N GLU A 27 -9.09 1.16 -1.57
CA GLU A 27 -8.03 2.15 -1.77
C GLU A 27 -6.74 1.82 -0.98
N LEU A 28 -6.86 1.26 0.24
CA LEU A 28 -5.70 0.79 1.00
C LEU A 28 -4.98 -0.34 0.25
N ILE A 29 -5.70 -1.37 -0.18
CA ILE A 29 -5.12 -2.53 -0.88
C ILE A 29 -4.55 -2.12 -2.25
N GLU A 30 -5.23 -1.24 -2.97
CA GLU A 30 -4.74 -0.67 -4.23
C GLU A 30 -3.46 0.14 -4.02
N SER A 31 -3.40 0.99 -3.00
CA SER A 31 -2.21 1.79 -2.70
C SER A 31 -1.00 0.94 -2.29
N ALA A 32 -1.23 -0.15 -1.54
CA ALA A 32 -0.19 -1.12 -1.22
C ALA A 32 0.32 -1.82 -2.49
N SER A 33 -0.59 -2.23 -3.36
CA SER A 33 -0.28 -2.88 -4.64
C SER A 33 0.46 -1.94 -5.61
N ASP A 34 0.03 -0.68 -5.74
CA ASP A 34 0.74 0.29 -6.59
C ASP A 34 2.13 0.58 -6.02
N TYR A 35 2.28 0.77 -4.71
CA TYR A 35 3.59 0.96 -4.10
C TYR A 35 4.55 -0.20 -4.43
N MET A 36 4.12 -1.45 -4.23
CA MET A 36 4.91 -2.64 -4.58
C MET A 36 5.28 -2.67 -6.07
N ARG A 37 4.33 -2.34 -6.94
CA ARG A 37 4.59 -2.23 -8.38
C ARG A 37 5.61 -1.14 -8.69
N ARG A 38 5.53 0.03 -8.07
CA ARG A 38 6.49 1.13 -8.28
C ARG A 38 7.88 0.78 -7.79
N VAL A 39 8.01 0.05 -6.68
CA VAL A 39 9.28 -0.49 -6.21
C VAL A 39 9.89 -1.39 -7.28
N ASN A 40 9.14 -2.39 -7.76
CA ASN A 40 9.62 -3.30 -8.80
C ASN A 40 10.00 -2.57 -10.10
N VAL A 41 9.20 -1.58 -10.53
CA VAL A 41 9.48 -0.76 -11.71
C VAL A 41 10.75 0.07 -11.54
N LEU A 42 11.00 0.64 -10.35
CA LEU A 42 12.24 1.36 -10.07
C LEU A 42 13.44 0.40 -10.11
N GLU A 43 13.36 -0.75 -9.44
CA GLU A 43 14.43 -1.73 -9.39
C GLU A 43 14.82 -2.22 -10.79
N ILE A 44 13.85 -2.65 -11.60
CA ILE A 44 14.13 -3.06 -12.98
C ILE A 44 14.60 -1.88 -13.84
N GLY A 45 14.09 -0.67 -13.59
CA GLY A 45 14.51 0.55 -14.26
C GLY A 45 15.98 0.88 -13.99
N VAL A 46 16.46 0.69 -12.76
CA VAL A 46 17.88 0.83 -12.41
C VAL A 46 18.74 -0.21 -13.11
N MET A 47 18.28 -1.46 -13.18
CA MET A 47 19.03 -2.55 -13.84
C MET A 47 19.14 -2.35 -15.35
N VAL A 48 18.01 -2.07 -16.01
CA VAL A 48 17.93 -1.93 -17.47
C VAL A 48 18.45 -0.57 -17.94
N GLY A 49 18.14 0.50 -17.20
CA GLY A 49 18.51 1.87 -17.54
C GLY A 49 20.01 2.05 -17.75
N LYS A 50 20.85 1.36 -16.96
CA LYS A 50 22.32 1.41 -17.06
C LYS A 50 22.86 0.98 -18.42
N TYR A 51 22.12 0.16 -19.15
CA TYR A 51 22.52 -0.37 -20.46
C TYR A 51 21.74 0.24 -21.62
N SER A 52 20.68 1.00 -21.33
CA SER A 52 19.72 1.47 -22.34
C SER A 52 19.61 2.99 -22.42
N LYS A 53 20.27 3.72 -21.50
CA LYS A 53 20.22 5.19 -21.41
C LYS A 53 21.60 5.74 -21.12
N GLU A 54 21.92 6.91 -21.67
CA GLU A 54 23.23 7.55 -21.51
C GLU A 54 23.15 8.81 -20.64
N GLY A 55 24.19 9.04 -19.83
CA GLY A 55 24.41 10.30 -19.12
C GLY A 55 23.17 10.85 -18.38
N ASP A 56 22.73 12.03 -18.81
CA ASP A 56 21.61 12.75 -18.21
C ASP A 56 20.27 12.05 -18.38
N GLU A 57 20.05 11.36 -19.50
CA GLU A 57 18.81 10.62 -19.75
C GLU A 57 18.59 9.52 -18.72
N TYR A 58 19.68 8.83 -18.33
CA TYR A 58 19.61 7.83 -17.26
C TYR A 58 19.24 8.47 -15.92
N ARG A 59 19.86 9.62 -15.58
CA ARG A 59 19.59 10.32 -14.32
C ARG A 59 18.14 10.78 -14.24
N GLU A 60 17.63 11.43 -15.28
CA GLU A 60 16.24 11.91 -15.35
C GLU A 60 15.23 10.76 -15.29
N TYR A 61 15.53 9.66 -15.98
CA TYR A 61 14.69 8.47 -15.96
C TYR A 61 14.57 7.88 -14.55
N ILE A 62 15.68 7.67 -13.84
CA ILE A 62 15.65 7.11 -12.48
C ILE A 62 14.99 8.08 -11.50
N GLN A 63 15.27 9.39 -11.60
CA GLN A 63 14.61 10.40 -10.76
C GLN A 63 13.09 10.40 -10.95
N LYS A 64 12.60 10.23 -12.18
CA LYS A 64 11.17 10.12 -12.47
C LYS A 64 10.56 8.89 -11.79
N LEU A 65 11.20 7.73 -11.88
CA LEU A 65 10.71 6.50 -11.26
C LEU A 65 10.72 6.59 -9.73
N ASP A 66 11.80 7.14 -9.15
CA ASP A 66 11.92 7.33 -7.70
C ASP A 66 10.84 8.28 -7.16
N LYS A 67 10.56 9.37 -7.89
CA LYS A 67 9.46 10.29 -7.56
C LYS A 67 8.11 9.59 -7.56
N GLN A 68 7.84 8.75 -8.55
CA GLN A 68 6.59 7.96 -8.62
C GLN A 68 6.48 6.99 -7.44
N ARG A 69 7.55 6.25 -7.12
CA ARG A 69 7.58 5.35 -5.95
C ARG A 69 7.35 6.12 -4.66
N SER A 70 8.04 7.25 -4.47
CA SER A 70 7.88 8.10 -3.28
C SER A 70 6.45 8.63 -3.13
N SER A 71 5.82 9.03 -4.24
CA SER A 71 4.42 9.46 -4.25
C SER A 71 3.47 8.32 -3.85
N ALA A 72 3.63 7.14 -4.44
CA ALA A 72 2.80 5.97 -4.10
C ALA A 72 2.94 5.57 -2.63
N HIS A 73 4.16 5.64 -2.09
CA HIS A 73 4.41 5.39 -0.67
C HIS A 73 3.69 6.41 0.24
N ASN A 74 3.69 7.69 -0.12
CA ASN A 74 2.96 8.70 0.66
C ASN A 74 1.45 8.43 0.63
N SER A 75 0.90 8.03 -0.51
CA SER A 75 -0.51 7.63 -0.62
C SER A 75 -0.83 6.43 0.27
N LEU A 76 0.02 5.40 0.28
CA LEU A 76 -0.13 4.24 1.16
C LEU A 76 -0.14 4.65 2.64
N ILE A 77 0.81 5.47 3.08
CA ILE A 77 0.87 5.95 4.48
C ILE A 77 -0.44 6.66 4.85
N LEU A 78 -0.96 7.52 3.97
CA LEU A 78 -2.23 8.21 4.23
C LEU A 78 -3.40 7.23 4.35
N ASN A 79 -3.50 6.25 3.46
CA ASN A 79 -4.58 5.26 3.50
C ASN A 79 -4.50 4.37 4.75
N VAL A 80 -3.30 3.98 5.17
CA VAL A 80 -3.07 3.26 6.44
C VAL A 80 -3.62 4.06 7.63
N LYS A 81 -3.28 5.35 7.71
CA LYS A 81 -3.74 6.23 8.79
C LYS A 81 -5.26 6.36 8.80
N VAL A 82 -5.87 6.49 7.63
CA VAL A 82 -7.33 6.63 7.51
C VAL A 82 -8.05 5.34 7.94
N ILE A 83 -7.61 4.18 7.46
CA ILE A 83 -8.20 2.90 7.83
C ILE A 83 -8.01 2.62 9.32
N ASN A 84 -6.83 2.84 9.88
CA ASN A 84 -6.61 2.66 11.30
C ASN A 84 -7.47 3.61 12.16
N ARG A 85 -7.72 4.84 11.69
CA ARG A 85 -8.66 5.75 12.35
C ARG A 85 -10.09 5.21 12.33
N LEU A 86 -10.55 4.67 11.19
CA LEU A 86 -11.86 4.02 11.11
C LEU A 86 -11.94 2.81 12.05
N CYS A 87 -10.89 1.97 12.11
CA CYS A 87 -10.85 0.87 13.07
C CYS A 87 -11.02 1.36 14.51
N ARG A 88 -10.30 2.42 14.92
CA ARG A 88 -10.40 2.99 16.27
C ARG A 88 -11.80 3.54 16.58
N ASN A 89 -12.48 4.14 15.61
CA ASN A 89 -13.82 4.72 15.81
C ASN A 89 -14.90 3.66 16.03
N HIS A 90 -14.66 2.43 15.56
CA HIS A 90 -15.61 1.31 15.60
C HIS A 90 -15.13 0.17 16.51
N ASP A 91 -14.17 0.44 17.39
CA ASP A 91 -13.57 -0.53 18.33
C ASP A 91 -13.07 -1.82 17.64
N LEU A 92 -12.60 -1.70 16.40
CA LEU A 92 -12.05 -2.80 15.60
C LEU A 92 -10.54 -2.96 15.79
N PRO A 93 -9.99 -4.17 15.63
CA PRO A 93 -8.55 -4.37 15.50
C PRO A 93 -7.97 -3.50 14.37
N LEU A 94 -6.81 -2.90 14.63
CA LEU A 94 -6.10 -2.14 13.59
C LEU A 94 -5.66 -3.07 12.47
N ILE A 95 -5.80 -2.62 11.22
CA ILE A 95 -5.26 -3.36 10.08
C ILE A 95 -3.73 -3.39 10.16
N TYR A 96 -3.13 -2.27 10.50
CA TYR A 96 -1.69 -2.13 10.72
C TYR A 96 -1.40 -1.68 12.15
N GLU A 97 -0.56 -2.44 12.87
CA GLU A 97 -0.25 -2.20 14.30
C GLU A 97 1.14 -1.58 14.53
N GLY A 98 1.92 -1.40 13.47
CA GLY A 98 3.26 -0.80 13.56
C GLY A 98 3.22 0.73 13.60
N ASN A 99 4.39 1.35 13.44
CA ASN A 99 4.50 2.80 13.40
C ASN A 99 4.03 3.34 12.04
N GLU A 100 2.94 4.10 12.01
CA GLU A 100 2.36 4.71 10.79
C GLU A 100 3.25 5.79 10.17
N ASP A 101 4.24 6.31 10.92
CA ASP A 101 5.22 7.30 10.45
C ASP A 101 6.55 6.65 10.03
N ASP A 102 6.77 5.37 10.36
CA ASP A 102 7.94 4.63 9.89
C ASP A 102 7.71 4.13 8.46
N ARG A 103 8.34 4.81 7.52
CA ARG A 103 8.27 4.48 6.09
C ARG A 103 8.75 3.06 5.79
N VAL A 104 9.75 2.55 6.50
CA VAL A 104 10.28 1.20 6.24
C VAL A 104 9.25 0.18 6.71
N GLU A 105 8.72 0.34 7.93
CA GLU A 105 7.69 -0.59 8.43
C GLU A 105 6.42 -0.58 7.57
N VAL A 106 5.97 0.60 7.10
CA VAL A 106 4.82 0.69 6.19
C VAL A 106 5.10 0.01 4.84
N SER A 107 6.34 0.07 4.34
CA SER A 107 6.74 -0.65 3.13
C SER A 107 6.66 -2.17 3.32
N GLU A 108 7.12 -2.67 4.47
CA GLU A 108 7.00 -4.09 4.81
C GLU A 108 5.54 -4.52 4.99
N PHE A 109 4.70 -3.67 5.58
CA PHE A 109 3.27 -3.90 5.67
C PHE A 109 2.65 -4.07 4.27
N ALA A 110 2.99 -3.20 3.32
CA ALA A 110 2.52 -3.28 1.94
C ALA A 110 2.80 -4.65 1.31
N GLN A 111 4.03 -5.14 1.49
CA GLN A 111 4.40 -6.47 1.01
C GLN A 111 3.58 -7.56 1.68
N LYS A 112 3.55 -7.57 3.03
CA LYS A 112 2.88 -8.63 3.81
C LYS A 112 1.38 -8.73 3.48
N VAL A 113 0.69 -7.59 3.31
CA VAL A 113 -0.76 -7.60 2.99
C VAL A 113 -1.02 -8.10 1.57
N VAL A 114 -0.20 -7.70 0.59
CA VAL A 114 -0.33 -8.15 -0.81
C VAL A 114 -0.04 -9.65 -0.91
N ASP A 115 1.02 -10.13 -0.27
CA ASP A 115 1.42 -11.53 -0.26
C ASP A 115 0.34 -12.41 0.39
N GLU A 116 -0.22 -11.98 1.53
CA GLU A 116 -1.29 -12.72 2.19
C GLU A 116 -2.55 -12.78 1.33
N LEU A 117 -3.00 -11.67 0.75
CA LEU A 117 -4.19 -11.64 -0.09
C LEU A 117 -4.02 -12.50 -1.35
N PHE A 118 -2.84 -12.43 -1.98
CA PHE A 118 -2.52 -13.25 -3.14
C PHE A 118 -2.49 -14.75 -2.78
N SER A 119 -1.78 -15.14 -1.73
CA SER A 119 -1.62 -16.54 -1.33
C SER A 119 -2.93 -17.19 -0.88
N THR A 120 -3.87 -16.40 -0.35
CA THR A 120 -5.17 -16.88 0.16
C THR A 120 -6.33 -16.65 -0.82
N ARG A 121 -6.06 -16.28 -2.07
CA ARG A 121 -7.08 -16.05 -3.09
C ARG A 121 -7.89 -17.31 -3.40
N ARG A 122 -9.17 -17.14 -3.73
CA ARG A 122 -9.99 -18.24 -4.24
C ARG A 122 -9.59 -18.53 -5.69
N LEU A 123 -9.45 -19.82 -6.02
CA LEU A 123 -9.24 -20.32 -7.39
C LEU A 123 -10.56 -20.64 -8.05
#